data_AF-A0A954HEH6-F1
#
_entry.id   AF-A0A954HEH6-F1
#
_cell.length_a   1.000
_cell.length_b   1.000
_cell.length_c   1.000
_cell.angle_alpha   90.00
_cell.angle_beta   90.00
_cell.angle_gamma   90.00
#
_symmetry.space_group_name_H-M   'P 1'
#
loop_
_entity.id
_entity.type
_entity.pdbx_description
1 polymer ?
#
loop_
_entity_poly.entity_id
_entity_poly.type
_entity_poly.pdbx_seq_one_letter_code
_entity_poly.pdbx_strand_id
1 'polypeptide(L)'
;MTDAIQHRGPDGEGHHIEGAVGLGHRRLSIIDLEAGKQPLSNEDGTIWITFNGEIYNFKELRARLEGLGHTFRTHSDTEAIVH
;
A
#
# COMPACT_ATOMS: atom_id res chain seq x y z
N MET A 1 0.30 -5.40 18.43
CA MET A 1 -0.93 -5.95 17.78
C MET A 1 -0.57 -6.64 16.48
N THR A 2 0.05 -5.93 15.53
CA THR A 2 0.59 -6.51 14.30
C THR A 2 1.75 -7.49 14.54
N ASP A 3 2.38 -7.48 15.71
CA ASP A 3 3.47 -8.41 16.09
C ASP A 3 3.03 -9.87 16.07
N ALA A 4 1.77 -10.15 16.41
CA ALA A 4 1.23 -11.50 16.41
C ALA A 4 1.26 -12.14 15.00
N ILE A 5 1.32 -11.32 13.95
CA ILE A 5 1.41 -11.74 12.55
C ILE A 5 2.75 -11.38 11.89
N GLN A 6 3.80 -11.07 12.67
CA GLN A 6 5.13 -10.73 12.13
C GLN A 6 5.67 -11.78 11.16
N HIS A 7 5.42 -13.06 11.43
CA HIS A 7 5.84 -14.17 10.57
C HIS A 7 5.27 -14.10 9.14
N ARG A 8 4.20 -13.34 8.89
CA ARG A 8 3.62 -13.13 7.56
C ARG A 8 4.26 -11.99 6.77
N GLY A 9 5.05 -11.15 7.43
CA GLY A 9 5.69 -10.00 6.83
C GLY A 9 6.89 -9.56 7.65
N PRO A 10 7.99 -10.34 7.59
CA PRO A 10 9.17 -10.11 8.41
C PRO A 10 10.01 -8.91 7.94
N ASP A 11 9.81 -8.42 6.72
CA ASP A 11 10.68 -7.43 6.10
C ASP A 11 10.33 -5.99 6.50
N GLY A 12 9.12 -5.76 7.01
CA GLY A 12 8.70 -4.42 7.40
C GLY A 12 7.39 -4.38 8.18
N GLU A 13 7.19 -3.24 8.83
CA GLU A 13 5.96 -2.90 9.53
C GLU A 13 5.56 -1.46 9.25
N GLY A 14 4.29 -1.16 9.47
CA GLY A 14 3.79 0.20 9.47
C GLY A 14 2.42 0.30 10.10
N HIS A 15 2.12 1.50 10.58
CA HIS A 15 0.86 1.84 11.23
C HIS A 15 0.43 3.24 10.80
N HIS A 16 -0.88 3.43 10.64
CA HIS A 16 -1.49 4.73 10.45
C HIS A 16 -2.60 4.86 11.49
N ILE A 17 -2.57 5.90 12.31
CA ILE A 17 -3.52 6.11 13.40
C ILE A 17 -4.11 7.51 13.25
N GLU A 18 -5.43 7.58 13.13
CA GLU A 18 -6.18 8.82 13.06
C GLU A 18 -7.37 8.75 14.04
N GLY A 19 -7.27 9.51 15.14
CA GLY A 19 -8.27 9.51 16.20
C GLY A 19 -8.52 8.11 16.78
N ALA A 20 -9.73 7.60 16.58
CA ALA A 20 -10.14 6.27 17.06
C ALA A 20 -9.88 5.13 16.04
N VAL A 21 -9.29 5.42 14.88
CA VAL A 21 -9.04 4.45 13.81
C VAL A 21 -7.55 4.14 13.70
N GLY A 22 -7.21 2.86 13.56
CA GLY A 22 -5.85 2.40 13.35
C GLY A 22 -5.77 1.36 12.24
N LEU A 23 -4.90 1.59 11.26
CA LEU A 23 -4.49 0.63 10.25
C LEU A 23 -3.08 0.12 10.56
N GLY A 24 -2.85 -1.18 10.36
CA GLY A 24 -1.54 -1.80 10.58
C GLY A 24 -1.19 -2.76 9.45
N HIS A 25 0.11 -2.90 9.18
CA HIS A 25 0.61 -3.79 8.14
C HIS A 25 1.91 -4.49 8.56
N ARG A 26 2.06 -5.75 8.14
CA ARG A 26 3.31 -6.51 8.16
C ARG A 26 3.64 -6.87 6.72
N ARG A 27 4.84 -6.52 6.26
CA ARG A 27 5.21 -6.59 4.86
C ARG A 27 6.14 -7.77 4.58
N LEU A 28 5.74 -8.60 3.63
CA LEU A 28 6.65 -9.46 2.88
C LEU A 28 6.93 -8.77 1.55
N SER A 29 8.19 -8.44 1.30
CA SER A 29 8.58 -7.60 0.17
C SER A 29 8.77 -8.45 -1.09
N ILE A 30 7.77 -8.45 -1.97
CA ILE A 30 7.80 -9.20 -3.24
C ILE A 30 7.91 -8.24 -4.44
N ILE A 31 7.03 -7.23 -4.50
CA ILE A 31 6.99 -6.21 -5.55
C ILE A 31 7.38 -4.86 -4.94
N ASP A 32 8.25 -4.12 -5.65
CA ASP A 32 8.80 -2.82 -5.22
C ASP A 32 9.41 -2.84 -3.81
N LEU A 33 10.61 -3.42 -3.71
CA LEU A 33 11.25 -3.73 -2.44
C LEU A 33 11.45 -2.51 -1.53
N GLU A 34 11.61 -1.31 -2.07
CA GLU A 34 11.98 -0.11 -1.31
C GLU A 34 10.80 0.82 -1.00
N ALA A 35 9.89 1.06 -1.94
CA ALA A 35 8.87 2.09 -1.82
C ALA A 35 7.46 1.59 -1.45
N GLY A 36 7.18 0.28 -1.52
CA GLY A 36 5.86 -0.30 -1.22
C GLY A 36 5.49 -0.41 0.27
N LYS A 37 5.92 0.54 1.11
CA LYS A 37 5.58 0.56 2.54
C LYS A 37 4.09 0.85 2.73
N GLN A 38 3.48 0.16 3.71
CA GLN A 38 2.07 0.29 4.04
C GLN A 38 1.87 0.51 5.55
N PRO A 39 0.78 1.14 6.01
CA PRO A 39 -0.35 1.66 5.23
C PRO A 39 0.03 2.73 4.20
N LEU A 40 -0.52 2.63 3.00
CA LEU A 40 -0.23 3.52 1.87
C LEU A 40 -1.41 4.46 1.66
N SER A 41 -1.14 5.70 1.23
CA SER A 41 -2.19 6.65 0.87
C SER A 41 -2.21 6.96 -0.62
N ASN A 42 -3.31 7.55 -1.08
CA ASN A 42 -3.39 8.23 -2.37
C ASN A 42 -2.58 9.54 -2.38
N GLU A 43 -2.54 10.24 -3.51
CA GLU A 43 -1.66 11.39 -3.77
C GLU A 43 -1.81 12.56 -2.79
N ASP A 44 -3.02 12.77 -2.27
CA ASP A 44 -3.34 13.88 -1.35
C ASP A 44 -3.46 13.45 0.11
N GLY A 45 -3.26 12.15 0.40
CA GLY A 45 -3.26 11.62 1.75
C GLY A 45 -4.66 11.51 2.39
N THR A 46 -5.74 11.63 1.61
CA THR A 46 -7.12 11.57 2.12
C THR A 46 -7.68 10.14 2.20
N ILE A 47 -7.10 9.21 1.44
CA ILE A 47 -7.48 7.79 1.42
C ILE A 47 -6.27 6.96 1.83
N TRP A 48 -6.47 5.98 2.71
CA TRP A 48 -5.44 5.08 3.23
C TRP A 48 -5.84 3.62 3.07
N ILE A 49 -4.86 2.76 2.76
CA ILE A 49 -5.06 1.33 2.56
C ILE A 49 -4.01 0.50 3.31
N THR A 50 -4.43 -0.68 3.80
CA THR A 50 -3.57 -1.83 4.08
C THR A 50 -4.08 -3.01 3.26
N PHE A 51 -3.19 -3.69 2.54
CA PHE A 51 -3.54 -4.73 1.58
C PHE A 51 -2.56 -5.91 1.66
N ASN A 52 -3.09 -7.13 1.68
CA ASN A 52 -2.29 -8.36 1.64
C ASN A 52 -2.70 -9.19 0.42
N GLY A 53 -1.90 -9.12 -0.65
CA GLY A 53 -2.15 -9.81 -1.91
C GLY A 53 -1.27 -9.25 -3.03
N GLU A 54 -1.61 -9.61 -4.27
CA GLU A 54 -0.94 -9.13 -5.49
C GLU A 54 -2.00 -8.76 -6.53
N ILE A 55 -1.90 -7.56 -7.12
CA ILE A 55 -2.78 -7.10 -8.20
C ILE A 55 -2.06 -7.28 -9.54
N TYR A 56 -2.29 -8.38 -10.23
CA TYR A 56 -1.52 -8.74 -11.43
C TYR A 56 -1.64 -7.74 -12.59
N ASN A 57 -2.79 -7.09 -12.74
CA ASN A 57 -3.04 -6.11 -13.80
C ASN A 57 -2.76 -4.65 -13.37
N PHE A 58 -2.01 -4.43 -12.28
CA PHE A 58 -1.77 -3.08 -11.75
C PHE A 58 -1.12 -2.12 -12.75
N LYS A 59 -0.31 -2.62 -13.69
CA LYS A 59 0.31 -1.78 -14.73
C LYS A 59 -0.73 -1.17 -15.67
N GLU A 60 -1.75 -1.95 -16.03
CA GLU A 60 -2.85 -1.50 -16.89
C GLU A 60 -3.74 -0.51 -16.14
N LEU A 61 -4.04 -0.81 -14.86
CA LEU A 61 -4.79 0.09 -13.98
C LEU A 61 -4.07 1.41 -13.78
N ARG A 62 -2.76 1.38 -13.50
CA ARG A 62 -1.91 2.58 -13.34
C ARG A 62 -1.95 3.45 -14.59
N ALA A 63 -1.71 2.88 -15.77
CA ALA A 63 -1.73 3.65 -17.01
C ALA A 63 -3.09 4.33 -17.24
N ARG A 64 -4.19 3.65 -16.90
CA ARG A 64 -5.54 4.23 -16.96
C ARG A 64 -5.72 5.38 -15.95
N LEU A 65 -5.28 5.19 -14.70
CA LEU A 65 -5.43 6.17 -13.62
C LEU A 65 -4.55 7.41 -13.85
N GLU A 66 -3.33 7.24 -14.35
CA GLU A 66 -2.47 8.35 -14.80
C GLU A 66 -3.15 9.15 -15.92
N GLY A 67 -3.85 8.47 -16.86
CA GLY A 67 -4.68 9.11 -17.88
C GLY A 67 -5.90 9.88 -17.34
N LEU A 68 -6.31 9.60 -16.10
CA LEU A 68 -7.37 10.33 -15.39
C LEU A 68 -6.83 11.44 -14.48
N GLY A 69 -5.51 11.61 -14.40
CA GLY A 69 -4.84 12.68 -13.64
C GLY A 69 -4.26 12.26 -12.29
N HIS A 70 -4.29 10.97 -11.93
CA HIS A 70 -3.70 10.50 -10.68
C HIS A 70 -2.18 10.51 -10.71
N THR A 71 -1.56 10.81 -9.56
CA THR A 71 -0.10 10.87 -9.42
C THR A 71 0.41 9.80 -8.45
N PHE A 72 1.15 8.83 -8.98
CA PHE A 72 1.72 7.73 -8.21
C PHE A 72 3.10 8.08 -7.63
N ARG A 73 3.38 7.60 -6.42
CA ARG A 73 4.63 7.80 -5.66
C ARG A 73 5.48 6.55 -5.55
N THR A 74 4.91 5.38 -5.81
CA THR A 74 5.57 4.07 -5.71
C THR A 74 5.41 3.27 -7.00
N HIS A 75 5.99 2.09 -7.05
CA HIS A 75 5.73 1.06 -8.06
C HIS A 75 4.99 -0.14 -7.49
N SER A 76 4.43 -0.02 -6.28
CA SER A 76 3.58 -1.05 -5.68
C SER A 76 2.27 -1.16 -6.43
N ASP A 77 1.86 -2.40 -6.64
CA ASP A 77 0.54 -2.78 -7.11
C ASP A 77 -0.60 -2.28 -6.22
N THR A 78 -0.35 -2.19 -4.90
CA THR A 78 -1.31 -1.66 -3.92
C THR A 78 -1.68 -0.21 -4.20
N GLU A 79 -0.76 0.59 -4.75
CA GLU A 79 -1.02 2.00 -5.05
C GLU A 79 -2.14 2.15 -6.09
N ALA A 80 -2.24 1.21 -7.04
CA ALA A 80 -3.31 1.23 -8.04
C ALA A 80 -4.72 1.02 -7.45
N ILE A 81 -4.84 0.57 -6.18
CA ILE A 81 -6.12 0.36 -5.49
C ILE A 81 -6.51 1.58 -4.63
N VAL A 82 -5.53 2.35 -4.15
CA VAL A 82 -5.81 3.49 -3.26
C VAL A 82 -6.16 4.77 -4.03
N HIS A 83 -5.77 4.86 -5.31
CA HIS A 83 -6.23 5.88 -6.27
C HIS A 83 -7.62 5.55 -6.82
#